data_AF-A0A482VV10-F1
#
_entry.id   AF-A0A482VV10-F1
#
_cell.length_a   1.000
_cell.length_b   1.000
_cell.length_c   1.000
_cell.angle_alpha   90.00
_cell.angle_beta   90.00
_cell.angle_gamma   90.00
#
_symmetry.space_group_name_H-M   'P 1'
#
loop_
_entity.id
_entity.type
_entity.pdbx_description
1 polymer ?
#
loop_
_entity_poly.entity_id
_entity_poly.type
_entity_poly.pdbx_seq_one_letter_code
_entity_poly.pdbx_strand_id
1 'polypeptide(L)'
;MEEPHAVKIIDINLENQILPKVEILEKLLLQDGIKDKKVCVVSVTGTCRQGKSFILNFFIRYLNVRYKKKIKVAEWLTPHEGPISGFQWRSGSQRHTVGILMWSEIFLAELSSGEEVAVIVLDTQGTFDNVSSHFSGYGRLLVDDNEDNTSPFQNLLFLIRDWSCEDEHKFGAEGGQQYLNQELLIREDQAEDVVALKKNIKELFQKTKCFLLPHPGRAVASSKNFQGKIDPEFKDYVQLLIPMLLSPENLALKTLNGEKIKVADLFRLIVSYSQQFQDGTMPELQSIFEASSEVHNTAVVDESVALYEKCMQFVKNNNYGSLDKESLEEEHQKNKSEALKYFRNKKKMGNKTMIENFERILIEYKLKKTNVSNWLNSADGPISGFPWRGGSERHTIGILMWSEIFLSELPSGEEIAIILLDTQGSFDNATSLTHCAAVFALSTLISSVQIYNLKEDIKQYDLAHLEESKWPHQDLHFKEICKILTLYLIVT
;
A
#
# COMPACT_ATOMS: atom_id res chain seq x y z
N MET A 1 -19.89 4.07 -20.62
CA MET A 1 -18.68 3.93 -19.76
C MET A 1 -17.50 4.29 -20.64
N GLU A 2 -16.50 4.98 -20.11
CA GLU A 2 -15.23 5.14 -20.84
C GLU A 2 -14.52 3.79 -20.98
N GLU A 3 -13.65 3.66 -21.98
CA GLU A 3 -12.81 2.47 -22.11
C GLU A 3 -11.80 2.39 -20.95
N PRO A 4 -11.49 1.19 -20.44
CA PRO A 4 -10.45 1.01 -19.42
C PRO A 4 -9.10 1.57 -19.87
N HIS A 5 -8.51 2.42 -19.04
CA HIS A 5 -7.28 3.14 -19.33
C HIS A 5 -6.39 3.32 -18.09
N ALA A 6 -5.16 3.77 -18.29
CA ALA A 6 -4.25 4.10 -17.20
C ALA A 6 -4.61 5.48 -16.62
N VAL A 7 -4.92 5.53 -15.34
CA VAL A 7 -5.31 6.74 -14.61
C VAL A 7 -4.22 7.09 -13.60
N LYS A 8 -3.82 8.37 -13.56
CA LYS A 8 -2.85 8.85 -12.57
C LYS A 8 -3.55 8.99 -11.21
N ILE A 9 -3.13 8.18 -10.22
CA ILE A 9 -3.68 8.21 -8.86
C ILE A 9 -2.83 9.02 -7.89
N ILE A 10 -1.53 9.13 -8.15
CA ILE A 10 -0.59 9.98 -7.41
C ILE A 10 0.19 10.79 -8.43
N ASP A 11 0.30 12.08 -8.18
CA ASP A 11 0.92 13.06 -9.07
C ASP A 11 2.04 13.80 -8.36
N ILE A 12 2.97 14.37 -9.13
CA ILE A 12 3.99 15.28 -8.60
C ILE A 12 3.77 16.63 -9.26
N ASN A 13 3.48 17.66 -8.46
CA ASN A 13 3.21 19.00 -8.99
C ASN A 13 4.52 19.75 -9.36
N LEU A 14 4.41 20.99 -9.83
CA LEU A 14 5.57 21.82 -10.20
C LEU A 14 6.41 22.26 -8.99
N GLU A 15 5.86 22.22 -7.79
CA GLU A 15 6.55 22.44 -6.51
C GLU A 15 7.20 21.15 -5.99
N ASN A 16 7.06 20.06 -6.75
CA ASN A 16 7.51 18.69 -6.48
C ASN A 16 6.75 17.98 -5.34
N GLN A 17 5.62 18.51 -4.88
CA GLN A 17 4.79 17.85 -3.87
C GLN A 17 4.13 16.58 -4.43
N ILE A 18 4.08 15.52 -3.63
CA ILE A 18 3.39 14.27 -3.95
C ILE A 18 1.92 14.40 -3.54
N LEU A 19 1.02 14.38 -4.53
CA LEU A 19 -0.39 14.66 -4.34
C LEU A 19 -1.26 13.46 -4.78
N PRO A 20 -2.05 12.85 -3.88
CA PRO A 20 -3.03 11.83 -4.25
C PRO A 20 -4.21 12.50 -4.98
N LYS A 21 -4.74 11.86 -6.01
CA LYS A 21 -5.98 12.26 -6.68
C LYS A 21 -7.16 11.62 -5.95
N VAL A 22 -7.52 12.19 -4.79
CA VAL A 22 -8.49 11.59 -3.86
C VAL A 22 -9.83 11.30 -4.54
N GLU A 23 -10.37 12.24 -5.32
CA GLU A 23 -11.68 12.11 -5.98
C GLU A 23 -11.67 11.03 -7.08
N ILE A 24 -10.50 10.73 -7.64
CA ILE A 24 -10.31 9.63 -8.59
C ILE A 24 -10.21 8.30 -7.83
N LEU A 25 -9.43 8.26 -6.75
CA LEU A 25 -9.27 7.09 -5.90
C LEU A 25 -10.60 6.66 -5.27
N GLU A 26 -11.42 7.60 -4.78
CA GLU A 26 -12.77 7.33 -4.26
C GLU A 26 -13.65 6.69 -5.33
N LYS A 27 -13.75 7.31 -6.51
CA LYS A 27 -14.55 6.81 -7.65
C LYS A 27 -14.13 5.43 -8.14
N LEU A 28 -12.89 5.01 -7.94
CA LEU A 28 -12.38 3.71 -8.39
C LEU A 28 -12.38 2.64 -7.29
N LEU A 29 -12.14 3.01 -6.04
CA LEU A 29 -11.91 2.07 -4.93
C LEU A 29 -13.10 1.96 -3.97
N LEU A 30 -13.91 3.00 -3.80
CA LEU A 30 -15.03 3.02 -2.86
C LEU A 30 -16.39 2.62 -3.49
N GLN A 31 -16.38 2.09 -4.71
CA GLN A 31 -17.57 1.58 -5.39
C GLN A 31 -18.24 0.44 -4.61
N ASP A 32 -19.57 0.42 -4.61
CA ASP A 32 -20.35 -0.70 -4.07
C ASP A 32 -20.02 -2.00 -4.80
N GLY A 33 -19.92 -3.10 -4.04
CA GLY A 33 -19.46 -4.39 -4.54
C GLY A 33 -17.93 -4.54 -4.64
N ILE A 34 -17.15 -3.44 -4.63
CA ILE A 34 -15.68 -3.47 -4.66
C ILE A 34 -15.08 -3.14 -3.29
N LYS A 35 -15.54 -2.06 -2.65
CA LYS A 35 -14.91 -1.46 -1.45
C LYS A 35 -14.66 -2.43 -0.28
N ASP A 36 -15.56 -3.41 -0.11
CA ASP A 36 -15.52 -4.41 0.96
C ASP A 36 -14.73 -5.69 0.63
N LYS A 37 -14.33 -5.90 -0.63
CA LYS A 37 -13.52 -7.07 -1.02
C LYS A 37 -12.10 -6.93 -0.48
N LYS A 38 -11.46 -8.05 -0.15
CA LYS A 38 -10.01 -8.09 0.08
C LYS A 38 -9.26 -7.86 -1.23
N VAL A 39 -8.05 -7.30 -1.18
CA VAL A 39 -7.36 -6.77 -2.36
C VAL A 39 -5.97 -7.37 -2.59
N CYS A 40 -5.59 -7.59 -3.85
CA CYS A 40 -4.25 -7.89 -4.32
C CYS A 40 -3.74 -6.68 -5.12
N VAL A 41 -2.58 -6.14 -4.76
CA VAL A 41 -1.96 -4.98 -5.44
C VAL A 41 -0.64 -5.41 -6.06
N VAL A 42 -0.55 -5.33 -7.39
CA VAL A 42 0.67 -5.63 -8.14
C VAL A 42 1.23 -4.33 -8.74
N SER A 43 2.46 -4.00 -8.35
CA SER A 43 3.18 -2.82 -8.82
C SER A 43 4.40 -3.24 -9.64
N VAL A 44 4.67 -2.55 -10.75
CA VAL A 44 5.95 -2.66 -11.47
C VAL A 44 6.73 -1.36 -11.34
N THR A 45 7.96 -1.48 -10.85
CA THR A 45 8.95 -0.40 -10.70
C THR A 45 10.29 -0.82 -11.28
N GLY A 46 11.32 0.03 -11.19
CA GLY A 46 12.60 -0.11 -11.88
C GLY A 46 12.77 0.94 -12.98
N THR A 47 13.93 1.00 -13.61
CA THR A 47 14.37 2.22 -14.32
C THR A 47 13.49 2.68 -15.49
N CYS A 48 13.64 3.96 -15.84
CA CYS A 48 12.86 4.57 -16.91
C CYS A 48 13.18 3.94 -18.28
N ARG A 49 12.15 3.68 -19.09
CA ARG A 49 12.21 3.13 -20.46
C ARG A 49 12.67 1.67 -20.62
N GLN A 50 12.92 0.90 -19.56
CA GLN A 50 13.18 -0.54 -19.65
C GLN A 50 11.90 -1.41 -19.85
N GLY A 51 10.89 -0.90 -20.53
CA GLY A 51 9.72 -1.69 -20.94
C GLY A 51 8.75 -2.13 -19.83
N LYS A 52 8.61 -1.35 -18.73
CA LYS A 52 7.62 -1.60 -17.66
C LYS A 52 6.18 -1.67 -18.17
N SER A 53 5.70 -0.59 -18.79
CA SER A 53 4.35 -0.52 -19.36
C SER A 53 4.12 -1.57 -20.46
N PHE A 54 5.19 -1.99 -21.17
CA PHE A 54 5.13 -3.12 -22.11
C PHE A 54 4.89 -4.46 -21.41
N ILE A 55 5.61 -4.78 -20.31
CA ILE A 55 5.35 -6.01 -19.56
C ILE A 55 3.98 -5.96 -18.86
N LEU A 56 3.58 -4.82 -18.31
CA LEU A 56 2.27 -4.63 -17.68
C LEU A 56 1.08 -4.89 -18.62
N ASN A 57 1.21 -4.63 -19.92
CA ASN A 57 0.12 -4.93 -20.85
C ASN A 57 -0.14 -6.43 -21.01
N PHE A 58 0.84 -7.29 -20.71
CA PHE A 58 0.61 -8.73 -20.57
C PHE A 58 -0.17 -9.08 -19.28
N PHE A 59 0.06 -8.36 -18.17
CA PHE A 59 -0.76 -8.50 -16.95
C PHE A 59 -2.20 -8.11 -17.25
N ILE A 60 -2.44 -6.93 -17.83
CA ILE A 60 -3.79 -6.45 -18.20
C ILE A 60 -4.48 -7.43 -19.15
N ARG A 61 -3.76 -7.98 -20.13
CA ARG A 61 -4.31 -8.99 -21.03
C ARG A 61 -4.69 -10.28 -20.30
N TYR A 62 -3.80 -10.84 -19.48
CA TYR A 62 -4.10 -12.03 -18.68
C TYR A 62 -5.33 -11.82 -17.79
N LEU A 63 -5.41 -10.69 -17.08
CA LEU A 63 -6.52 -10.36 -16.19
C LEU A 63 -7.85 -10.25 -16.96
N ASN A 64 -7.85 -9.62 -18.13
CA ASN A 64 -9.00 -9.58 -19.02
C ASN A 64 -9.45 -10.98 -19.47
N VAL A 65 -8.52 -11.85 -19.89
CA VAL A 65 -8.85 -13.23 -20.32
C VAL A 65 -9.38 -14.05 -19.13
N ARG A 66 -8.65 -14.06 -18.02
CA ARG A 66 -8.86 -14.96 -16.89
C ARG A 66 -10.03 -14.55 -16.00
N TYR A 67 -10.21 -13.25 -15.73
CA TYR A 67 -11.18 -12.77 -14.76
C TYR A 67 -12.40 -12.12 -15.41
N LYS A 68 -12.21 -11.38 -16.51
CA LYS A 68 -13.31 -10.72 -17.22
C LYS A 68 -14.02 -11.65 -18.22
N LYS A 69 -13.28 -12.33 -19.10
CA LYS A 69 -13.81 -13.30 -20.08
C LYS A 69 -14.00 -14.71 -19.49
N LYS A 70 -13.42 -15.00 -18.31
CA LYS A 70 -13.40 -16.31 -17.63
C LYS A 70 -12.91 -17.48 -18.50
N ILE A 71 -11.97 -17.21 -19.42
CA ILE A 71 -11.36 -18.21 -20.31
C ILE A 71 -10.22 -18.94 -19.58
N LYS A 72 -9.99 -20.22 -19.91
CA LYS A 72 -8.93 -21.04 -19.31
C LYS A 72 -7.53 -20.51 -19.66
N VAL A 73 -6.63 -20.59 -18.67
CA VAL A 73 -5.28 -19.99 -18.73
C VAL A 73 -4.43 -20.46 -19.91
N ALA A 74 -4.52 -21.73 -20.34
CA ALA A 74 -3.61 -22.30 -21.34
C ALA A 74 -3.50 -21.53 -22.68
N GLU A 75 -4.48 -20.68 -23.02
CA GLU A 75 -4.53 -19.96 -24.30
C GLU A 75 -4.58 -18.42 -24.15
N TRP A 76 -4.22 -17.88 -22.98
CA TRP A 76 -4.36 -16.44 -22.70
C TRP A 76 -3.52 -15.52 -23.59
N LEU A 77 -2.44 -16.04 -24.18
CA LEU A 77 -1.54 -15.31 -25.07
C LEU A 77 -1.59 -15.84 -26.51
N THR A 78 -2.80 -15.93 -27.07
CA THR A 78 -3.04 -16.37 -28.47
C THR A 78 -2.97 -15.22 -29.49
N PRO A 79 -2.59 -15.46 -30.76
CA PRO A 79 -2.53 -14.41 -31.77
C PRO A 79 -3.88 -13.72 -32.09
N HIS A 80 -5.00 -14.39 -31.80
CA HIS A 80 -6.33 -13.97 -32.23
C HIS A 80 -6.94 -12.80 -31.43
N GLU A 81 -6.40 -12.43 -30.26
CA GLU A 81 -6.94 -11.30 -29.49
C GLU A 81 -6.43 -9.91 -29.93
N GLY A 82 -5.65 -9.85 -31.01
CA GLY A 82 -5.16 -8.58 -31.56
C GLY A 82 -3.94 -8.00 -30.82
N PRO A 83 -3.66 -6.70 -31.00
CA PRO A 83 -2.46 -6.06 -30.47
C PRO A 83 -2.49 -5.92 -28.94
N ILE A 84 -1.31 -5.89 -28.33
CA ILE A 84 -1.12 -5.71 -26.89
C ILE A 84 -1.45 -4.25 -26.52
N SER A 85 -2.65 -4.03 -25.99
CA SER A 85 -3.16 -2.75 -25.47
C SER A 85 -3.17 -2.71 -23.94
N GLY A 86 -3.20 -1.50 -23.38
CA GLY A 86 -3.15 -1.28 -21.92
C GLY A 86 -2.56 0.08 -21.60
N PHE A 87 -1.61 0.12 -20.65
CA PHE A 87 -0.78 1.29 -20.36
C PHE A 87 -0.08 1.78 -21.63
N GLN A 88 -0.10 3.11 -21.84
CA GLN A 88 0.51 3.73 -23.00
C GLN A 88 2.03 3.55 -22.97
N TRP A 89 2.61 3.06 -24.06
CA TRP A 89 4.04 2.87 -24.21
C TRP A 89 4.49 3.30 -25.61
N ARG A 90 5.69 3.90 -25.71
CA ARG A 90 6.30 4.33 -26.98
C ARG A 90 7.82 4.26 -26.89
N SER A 91 8.49 3.97 -27.99
CA SER A 91 9.94 4.19 -28.14
C SER A 91 10.23 5.69 -28.27
N GLY A 92 10.99 6.30 -27.35
CA GLY A 92 11.31 7.73 -27.44
C GLY A 92 12.08 8.30 -26.24
N SER A 93 12.63 9.51 -26.41
CA SER A 93 13.55 10.16 -25.47
C SER A 93 12.91 11.17 -24.50
N GLN A 94 11.59 11.40 -24.56
CA GLN A 94 10.86 12.28 -23.63
C GLN A 94 10.24 11.51 -22.45
N ARG A 95 10.04 12.18 -21.31
CA ARG A 95 9.42 11.60 -20.09
C ARG A 95 7.90 11.83 -20.19
N HIS A 96 7.08 10.82 -19.91
CA HIS A 96 5.61 10.89 -20.07
C HIS A 96 4.80 10.54 -18.82
N THR A 97 5.33 9.68 -17.94
CA THR A 97 4.72 9.38 -16.64
C THR A 97 5.45 10.15 -15.55
N VAL A 98 4.69 10.68 -14.58
CA VAL A 98 5.18 11.25 -13.32
C VAL A 98 4.21 10.83 -12.22
N GLY A 99 4.73 10.27 -11.12
CA GLY A 99 3.95 9.68 -10.03
C GLY A 99 3.56 8.21 -10.24
N ILE A 100 2.40 7.79 -9.72
CA ILE A 100 1.86 6.41 -9.82
C ILE A 100 0.59 6.42 -10.65
N LEU A 101 0.53 5.49 -11.62
CA LEU A 101 -0.67 5.21 -12.40
C LEU A 101 -1.29 3.88 -11.95
N MET A 102 -2.63 3.83 -11.96
CA MET A 102 -3.43 2.64 -11.72
C MET A 102 -4.21 2.31 -12.99
N TRP A 103 -4.45 1.03 -13.25
CA TRP A 103 -5.43 0.65 -14.26
C TRP A 103 -6.85 0.97 -13.76
N SER A 104 -7.65 1.70 -14.53
CA SER A 104 -8.98 2.18 -14.09
C SER A 104 -9.98 1.06 -13.82
N GLU A 105 -9.78 -0.13 -14.38
CA GLU A 105 -10.65 -1.28 -14.14
C GLU A 105 -10.08 -2.20 -13.06
N ILE A 106 -10.84 -2.35 -11.98
CA ILE A 106 -10.54 -3.29 -10.89
C ILE A 106 -11.01 -4.69 -11.31
N PHE A 107 -10.11 -5.67 -11.35
CA PHE A 107 -10.47 -7.03 -11.75
C PHE A 107 -10.97 -7.82 -10.53
N LEU A 108 -12.03 -8.62 -10.70
CA LEU A 108 -12.56 -9.50 -9.66
C LEU A 108 -12.11 -10.94 -9.88
N ALA A 109 -11.35 -11.46 -8.92
CA ALA A 109 -10.81 -12.82 -8.94
C ALA A 109 -11.51 -13.69 -7.89
N GLU A 110 -12.05 -14.83 -8.32
CA GLU A 110 -12.62 -15.85 -7.45
C GLU A 110 -11.50 -16.81 -7.00
N LEU A 111 -11.25 -16.86 -5.69
CA LEU A 111 -10.30 -17.77 -5.06
C LEU A 111 -10.84 -19.20 -4.97
N SER A 112 -9.98 -20.17 -4.67
CA SER A 112 -10.38 -21.58 -4.46
C SER A 112 -11.35 -21.79 -3.28
N SER A 113 -11.48 -20.81 -2.39
CA SER A 113 -12.47 -20.75 -1.31
C SER A 113 -13.86 -20.28 -1.75
N GLY A 114 -14.02 -19.81 -3.00
CA GLY A 114 -15.19 -19.06 -3.45
C GLY A 114 -15.23 -17.59 -3.00
N GLU A 115 -14.19 -17.12 -2.29
CA GLU A 115 -14.04 -15.69 -1.94
C GLU A 115 -13.67 -14.88 -3.18
N GLU A 116 -14.44 -13.84 -3.51
CA GLU A 116 -14.08 -12.87 -4.54
C GLU A 116 -13.20 -11.75 -3.99
N VAL A 117 -12.03 -11.56 -4.58
CA VAL A 117 -11.05 -10.51 -4.23
C VAL A 117 -10.82 -9.55 -5.40
N ALA A 118 -10.47 -8.31 -5.08
CA ALA A 118 -10.08 -7.30 -6.05
C ALA A 118 -8.60 -7.46 -6.45
N VAL A 119 -8.26 -7.26 -7.72
CA VAL A 119 -6.89 -7.25 -8.23
C VAL A 119 -6.62 -5.90 -8.92
N ILE A 120 -5.59 -5.20 -8.43
CA ILE A 120 -5.20 -3.85 -8.85
C ILE A 120 -3.80 -3.89 -9.43
N VAL A 121 -3.60 -3.17 -10.54
CA VAL A 121 -2.33 -3.08 -11.26
C VAL A 121 -1.84 -1.63 -11.28
N LEU A 122 -0.61 -1.43 -10.82
CA LEU A 122 0.06 -0.13 -10.73
C LEU A 122 1.28 -0.08 -11.67
N ASP A 123 1.36 0.98 -12.49
CA ASP A 123 2.58 1.38 -13.22
C ASP A 123 3.22 2.54 -12.46
N THR A 124 4.37 2.29 -11.85
CA THR A 124 5.14 3.36 -11.20
C THR A 124 6.09 3.98 -12.21
N GLN A 125 6.25 5.31 -12.18
CA GLN A 125 7.30 5.94 -12.97
C GLN A 125 8.65 5.30 -12.62
N GLY A 126 9.54 5.19 -13.61
CA GLY A 126 10.85 4.59 -13.37
C GLY A 126 11.70 5.41 -12.42
N THR A 127 12.06 4.79 -11.31
CA THR A 127 13.06 5.25 -10.36
C THR A 127 14.41 5.45 -11.03
N PHE A 128 15.18 6.41 -10.54
CA PHE A 128 16.64 6.37 -10.67
C PHE A 128 17.22 5.48 -9.58
N ASP A 129 18.45 5.03 -9.73
CA ASP A 129 18.99 3.84 -9.04
C ASP A 129 19.31 4.06 -7.54
N ASN A 130 18.99 5.24 -6.99
CA ASN A 130 19.54 5.77 -5.73
C ASN A 130 18.54 5.74 -4.55
N VAL A 131 17.58 4.84 -4.58
CA VAL A 131 16.33 4.95 -3.78
C VAL A 131 16.35 4.18 -2.46
N SER A 132 17.17 3.13 -2.36
CA SER A 132 16.84 2.00 -1.48
C SER A 132 17.38 2.11 -0.04
N SER A 133 18.28 3.06 0.22
CA SER A 133 18.91 3.29 1.53
C SER A 133 17.96 3.67 2.67
N HIS A 134 16.76 4.18 2.35
CA HIS A 134 15.82 4.70 3.34
C HIS A 134 14.87 3.61 3.90
N PHE A 135 14.79 2.44 3.28
CA PHE A 135 13.86 1.37 3.71
C PHE A 135 14.35 0.58 4.91
N SER A 136 15.67 0.46 5.08
CA SER A 136 16.31 -0.28 6.18
C SER A 136 15.85 0.23 7.55
N GLY A 137 15.72 1.54 7.71
CA GLY A 137 15.17 2.17 8.92
C GLY A 137 13.72 1.79 9.17
N TYR A 138 12.84 1.93 8.17
CA TYR A 138 11.40 1.63 8.31
C TYR A 138 11.14 0.17 8.70
N GLY A 139 11.90 -0.76 8.12
CA GLY A 139 11.83 -2.16 8.51
C GLY A 139 12.19 -2.40 9.96
N ARG A 140 13.23 -1.72 10.47
CA ARG A 140 13.65 -1.89 11.86
C ARG A 140 12.59 -1.42 12.85
N LEU A 141 11.95 -0.25 12.66
CA LEU A 141 10.86 0.15 13.56
C LEU A 141 9.67 -0.83 13.56
N LEU A 142 9.31 -1.39 12.41
CA LEU A 142 8.26 -2.41 12.36
C LEU A 142 8.70 -3.78 12.89
N VAL A 143 9.99 -4.10 12.90
CA VAL A 143 10.52 -5.31 13.53
C VAL A 143 10.61 -5.12 15.05
N ASP A 144 11.05 -3.96 15.53
CA ASP A 144 11.27 -3.67 16.95
C ASP A 144 9.96 -3.54 17.77
N ASP A 145 8.85 -3.09 17.16
CA ASP A 145 7.53 -2.98 17.83
C ASP A 145 6.62 -4.22 17.62
N ASN A 146 7.02 -5.18 16.77
CA ASN A 146 6.29 -6.43 16.59
C ASN A 146 6.94 -7.57 17.42
N GLU A 147 6.22 -8.08 18.42
CA GLU A 147 6.57 -9.34 19.12
C GLU A 147 6.79 -10.53 18.15
N ASP A 148 6.21 -10.46 16.95
CA ASP A 148 6.27 -11.48 15.89
C ASP A 148 7.45 -11.34 14.89
N ASN A 149 8.31 -10.31 14.98
CA ASN A 149 9.40 -10.04 14.01
C ASN A 149 8.96 -9.99 12.52
N THR A 150 7.73 -9.52 12.24
CA THR A 150 7.15 -9.59 10.89
C THR A 150 7.66 -8.52 9.93
N SER A 151 8.22 -8.94 8.80
CA SER A 151 8.70 -8.05 7.74
C SER A 151 7.63 -7.05 7.25
N PRO A 152 7.99 -5.77 7.03
CA PRO A 152 7.05 -4.69 6.69
C PRO A 152 6.42 -4.84 5.31
N PHE A 153 7.12 -5.47 4.36
CA PHE A 153 6.68 -5.64 2.99
C PHE A 153 6.46 -7.13 2.68
N GLN A 154 5.55 -7.42 1.76
CA GLN A 154 5.16 -8.80 1.47
C GLN A 154 6.07 -9.46 0.45
N ASN A 155 5.88 -9.21 -0.85
CA ASN A 155 6.59 -9.91 -1.90
C ASN A 155 7.38 -8.94 -2.79
N LEU A 156 8.69 -9.20 -2.96
CA LEU A 156 9.54 -8.56 -3.95
C LEU A 156 9.90 -9.58 -5.04
N LEU A 157 9.64 -9.24 -6.31
CA LEU A 157 10.10 -10.00 -7.46
C LEU A 157 11.15 -9.20 -8.24
N PHE A 158 12.38 -9.70 -8.28
CA PHE A 158 13.37 -9.25 -9.25
C PHE A 158 13.01 -9.83 -10.62
N LEU A 159 12.61 -8.98 -11.56
CA LEU A 159 12.33 -9.37 -12.94
C LEU A 159 13.50 -8.91 -13.81
N ILE A 160 14.39 -9.84 -14.14
CA ILE A 160 15.59 -9.55 -14.94
C ILE A 160 15.22 -9.71 -16.41
N ARG A 161 15.32 -8.62 -17.15
CA ARG A 161 14.95 -8.52 -18.57
C ARG A 161 16.17 -8.68 -19.46
N ASP A 162 15.98 -9.25 -20.64
CA ASP A 162 17.02 -9.39 -21.66
C ASP A 162 18.23 -10.20 -21.15
N TRP A 163 17.99 -11.18 -20.26
CA TRP A 163 19.03 -12.07 -19.73
C TRP A 163 19.74 -12.79 -20.88
N SER A 164 21.08 -12.76 -20.88
CA SER A 164 21.91 -13.31 -21.96
C SER A 164 22.74 -14.53 -21.57
N CYS A 165 22.84 -14.84 -20.28
CA CYS A 165 23.73 -15.89 -19.75
C CYS A 165 22.96 -17.17 -19.39
N GLU A 166 22.20 -17.70 -20.35
CA GLU A 166 21.37 -18.89 -20.17
C GLU A 166 22.18 -20.17 -19.86
N ASP A 167 23.47 -20.19 -20.22
CA ASP A 167 24.40 -21.27 -19.88
C ASP A 167 24.82 -21.26 -18.39
N GLU A 168 24.72 -20.10 -17.72
CA GLU A 168 25.00 -19.97 -16.28
C GLU A 168 23.74 -20.20 -15.44
N HIS A 169 22.66 -19.51 -15.79
CA HIS A 169 21.35 -19.63 -15.12
C HIS A 169 20.22 -19.69 -16.15
N LYS A 170 19.39 -20.72 -16.07
CA LYS A 170 18.29 -20.93 -17.01
C LYS A 170 17.17 -19.91 -16.84
N PHE A 171 16.53 -19.54 -17.96
CA PHE A 171 15.36 -18.65 -17.96
C PHE A 171 14.24 -19.17 -17.03
N GLY A 172 13.42 -18.25 -16.53
CA GLY A 172 12.31 -18.54 -15.64
C GLY A 172 12.62 -18.32 -14.16
N ALA A 173 11.74 -18.85 -13.30
CA ALA A 173 11.80 -18.66 -11.85
C ALA A 173 12.90 -19.48 -11.16
N GLU A 174 13.24 -20.67 -11.68
CA GLU A 174 14.20 -21.55 -11.05
C GLU A 174 15.63 -21.01 -11.14
N GLY A 175 16.13 -20.77 -12.36
CA GLY A 175 17.44 -20.13 -12.57
C GLY A 175 17.46 -18.69 -12.04
N GLY A 176 16.34 -17.97 -12.08
CA GLY A 176 16.21 -16.67 -11.41
C GLY A 176 16.47 -16.75 -9.91
N GLN A 177 15.87 -17.72 -9.21
CA GLN A 177 16.12 -17.89 -7.78
C GLN A 177 17.56 -18.35 -7.50
N GLN A 178 18.14 -19.19 -8.35
CA GLN A 178 19.56 -19.59 -8.25
C GLN A 178 20.48 -18.37 -8.37
N TYR A 179 20.26 -17.52 -9.38
CA TYR A 179 20.98 -16.26 -9.59
C TYR A 179 20.83 -15.30 -8.40
N LEU A 180 19.60 -15.03 -7.95
CA LEU A 180 19.35 -14.13 -6.81
C LEU A 180 20.00 -14.63 -5.52
N ASN A 181 20.00 -15.94 -5.27
CA ASN A 181 20.65 -16.52 -4.10
C ASN A 181 22.18 -16.34 -4.13
N GLN A 182 22.79 -16.34 -5.33
CA GLN A 182 24.23 -16.04 -5.50
C GLN A 182 24.51 -14.55 -5.29
N GLU A 183 23.71 -13.65 -5.86
CA GLU A 183 23.87 -12.21 -5.69
C GLU A 183 23.67 -11.77 -4.23
N LEU A 184 22.64 -12.28 -3.55
CA LEU A 184 22.38 -12.00 -2.14
C LEU A 184 23.25 -12.83 -1.18
N LEU A 185 24.27 -13.55 -1.65
CA LEU A 185 25.25 -14.21 -0.79
C LEU A 185 26.14 -13.17 -0.09
N ILE A 186 26.06 -13.17 1.24
CA ILE A 186 26.91 -12.36 2.12
C ILE A 186 28.24 -13.08 2.29
N ARG A 187 29.35 -12.34 2.17
CA ARG A 187 30.71 -12.85 2.36
C ARG A 187 31.53 -11.86 3.18
N GLU A 188 32.56 -12.34 3.88
CA GLU A 188 33.39 -11.53 4.78
C GLU A 188 34.34 -10.56 4.05
N ASP A 189 34.56 -10.77 2.74
CA ASP A 189 35.37 -9.92 1.86
C ASP A 189 34.57 -8.77 1.20
N GLN A 190 33.25 -8.71 1.42
CA GLN A 190 32.38 -7.67 0.89
C GLN A 190 32.42 -6.42 1.78
N ALA A 191 32.28 -5.25 1.16
CA ALA A 191 32.20 -3.99 1.88
C ALA A 191 30.96 -3.93 2.80
N GLU A 192 31.07 -3.21 3.92
CA GLU A 192 30.09 -3.23 5.02
C GLU A 192 28.70 -2.77 4.58
N ASP A 193 28.65 -1.75 3.71
CA ASP A 193 27.47 -1.24 3.03
C ASP A 193 26.74 -2.33 2.22
N VAL A 194 27.48 -3.08 1.40
CA VAL A 194 26.98 -4.20 0.58
C VAL A 194 26.49 -5.36 1.46
N VAL A 195 27.10 -5.59 2.62
CA VAL A 195 26.65 -6.60 3.59
C VAL A 195 25.38 -6.16 4.30
N ALA A 196 25.31 -4.91 4.78
CA ALA A 196 24.15 -4.35 5.47
C ALA A 196 22.91 -4.37 4.56
N LEU A 197 23.07 -3.89 3.33
CA LEU A 197 22.17 -4.08 2.21
C LEU A 197 21.57 -5.49 2.11
N LYS A 198 22.42 -6.52 1.94
CA LYS A 198 21.96 -7.87 1.66
C LYS A 198 21.18 -8.49 2.82
N LYS A 199 21.42 -7.99 4.05
CA LYS A 199 20.58 -8.26 5.23
C LYS A 199 19.25 -7.53 5.13
N ASN A 200 19.27 -6.21 4.90
CA ASN A 200 18.07 -5.39 4.76
C ASN A 200 17.08 -5.97 3.72
N ILE A 201 17.53 -6.36 2.52
CA ILE A 201 16.63 -6.98 1.50
C ILE A 201 15.97 -8.27 2.01
N LYS A 202 16.65 -9.07 2.84
CA LYS A 202 16.12 -10.33 3.41
C LYS A 202 15.20 -10.09 4.62
N GLU A 203 15.41 -9.00 5.35
CA GLU A 203 14.62 -8.63 6.53
C GLU A 203 13.35 -7.85 6.16
N LEU A 204 13.42 -7.01 5.11
CA LEU A 204 12.34 -6.10 4.70
C LEU A 204 11.16 -6.78 4.00
N PHE A 205 11.38 -7.91 3.33
CA PHE A 205 10.37 -8.58 2.51
C PHE A 205 10.11 -10.00 3.00
N GLN A 206 8.84 -10.34 3.29
CA GLN A 206 8.42 -11.69 3.70
C GLN A 206 8.83 -12.75 2.66
N LYS A 207 8.85 -12.40 1.36
CA LYS A 207 9.32 -13.26 0.27
C LYS A 207 10.06 -12.44 -0.78
N THR A 208 11.28 -12.86 -1.11
CA THR A 208 12.01 -12.42 -2.29
C THR A 208 12.01 -13.53 -3.35
N LYS A 209 11.72 -13.18 -4.60
CA LYS A 209 11.73 -14.06 -5.77
C LYS A 209 12.54 -13.42 -6.88
N CYS A 210 13.01 -14.22 -7.83
CA CYS A 210 13.60 -13.72 -9.08
C CYS A 210 13.11 -14.52 -10.29
N PHE A 211 13.00 -13.87 -11.45
CA PHE A 211 12.62 -14.47 -12.72
C PHE A 211 13.48 -13.89 -13.84
N LEU A 212 14.19 -14.75 -14.57
CA LEU A 212 15.01 -14.36 -15.73
C LEU A 212 14.18 -14.46 -17.00
N LEU A 213 14.12 -13.38 -17.78
CA LEU A 213 13.31 -13.28 -19.00
C LEU A 213 14.24 -12.98 -20.19
N PRO A 214 14.14 -13.73 -21.31
CA PRO A 214 14.96 -13.48 -22.50
C PRO A 214 14.63 -12.13 -23.15
N HIS A 215 15.38 -11.76 -24.18
CA HIS A 215 15.14 -10.53 -24.92
C HIS A 215 13.86 -10.64 -25.78
N PRO A 216 12.94 -9.65 -25.79
CA PRO A 216 11.61 -9.73 -26.43
C PRO A 216 11.59 -9.72 -27.97
N GLY A 217 12.73 -9.95 -28.61
CA GLY A 217 12.93 -9.82 -30.06
C GLY A 217 13.25 -8.40 -30.53
N ARG A 218 14.11 -8.27 -31.56
CA ARG A 218 14.63 -6.97 -32.05
C ARG A 218 13.55 -6.00 -32.54
N ALA A 219 12.39 -6.51 -32.97
CA ALA A 219 11.26 -5.71 -33.44
C ALA A 219 10.58 -4.92 -32.30
N VAL A 220 10.60 -5.42 -31.06
CA VAL A 220 10.10 -4.71 -29.87
C VAL A 220 11.04 -3.55 -29.52
N ALA A 221 12.35 -3.80 -29.53
CA ALA A 221 13.36 -2.83 -29.11
C ALA A 221 13.57 -1.66 -30.10
N SER A 222 13.31 -1.87 -31.40
CA SER A 222 13.67 -0.90 -32.46
C SER A 222 12.50 -0.27 -33.22
N SER A 223 11.27 -0.81 -33.12
CA SER A 223 10.15 -0.28 -33.90
C SER A 223 9.44 0.91 -33.23
N LYS A 224 9.30 2.00 -33.99
CA LYS A 224 8.42 3.14 -33.63
C LYS A 224 6.92 2.79 -33.69
N ASN A 225 6.56 1.82 -34.53
CA ASN A 225 5.20 1.33 -34.76
C ASN A 225 5.19 -0.19 -34.56
N PHE A 226 5.14 -0.64 -33.31
CA PHE A 226 5.18 -2.07 -33.00
C PHE A 226 3.85 -2.76 -33.35
N GLN A 227 3.92 -3.81 -34.18
CA GLN A 227 2.75 -4.53 -34.70
C GLN A 227 2.43 -5.84 -33.95
N GLY A 228 2.92 -6.02 -32.72
CA GLY A 228 2.60 -7.20 -31.89
C GLY A 228 3.55 -8.40 -32.02
N LYS A 229 4.52 -8.37 -32.94
CA LYS A 229 5.46 -9.50 -33.15
C LYS A 229 6.56 -9.55 -32.08
N ILE A 230 6.32 -10.31 -31.02
CA ILE A 230 7.30 -10.70 -30.00
C ILE A 230 8.06 -11.98 -30.41
N ASP A 231 9.20 -12.21 -29.76
CA ASP A 231 9.93 -13.47 -29.90
C ASP A 231 9.17 -14.66 -29.28
N PRO A 232 9.16 -15.86 -29.91
CA PRO A 232 8.51 -17.05 -29.34
C PRO A 232 9.05 -17.45 -27.96
N GLU A 233 10.36 -17.42 -27.74
CA GLU A 233 10.93 -17.84 -26.46
C GLU A 233 10.52 -16.88 -25.34
N PHE A 234 10.57 -15.58 -25.61
CA PHE A 234 10.03 -14.55 -24.71
C PHE A 234 8.54 -14.77 -24.40
N LYS A 235 7.75 -15.13 -25.42
CA LYS A 235 6.33 -15.41 -25.24
C LYS A 235 6.11 -16.58 -24.29
N ASP A 236 6.86 -17.67 -24.44
CA ASP A 236 6.72 -18.88 -23.62
C ASP A 236 7.07 -18.60 -22.16
N TYR A 237 8.15 -17.86 -21.88
CA TYR A 237 8.47 -17.44 -20.50
C TYR A 237 7.49 -16.41 -19.92
N VAL A 238 6.91 -15.52 -20.74
CA VAL A 238 5.80 -14.66 -20.27
C VAL A 238 4.56 -15.49 -19.93
N GLN A 239 4.25 -16.56 -20.68
CA GLN A 239 3.16 -17.48 -20.34
C GLN A 239 3.34 -18.18 -18.99
N LEU A 240 4.59 -18.34 -18.51
CA LEU A 240 4.91 -18.85 -17.18
C LEU A 240 4.90 -17.76 -16.09
N LEU A 241 5.51 -16.59 -16.38
CA LEU A 241 5.65 -15.47 -15.43
C LEU A 241 4.30 -14.96 -14.92
N ILE A 242 3.34 -14.70 -15.82
CA ILE A 242 2.10 -14.00 -15.44
C ILE A 242 1.21 -14.87 -14.53
N PRO A 243 0.95 -16.16 -14.83
CA PRO A 243 0.21 -17.03 -13.91
C PRO A 243 0.91 -17.27 -12.57
N MET A 244 2.25 -17.25 -12.50
CA MET A 244 3.00 -17.37 -11.24
C MET A 244 2.68 -16.26 -10.22
N LEU A 245 2.10 -15.14 -10.68
CA LEU A 245 1.73 -13.99 -9.87
C LEU A 245 0.22 -13.77 -9.79
N LEU A 246 -0.51 -14.08 -10.87
CA LEU A 246 -1.90 -13.68 -11.06
C LEU A 246 -2.91 -14.82 -11.16
N SER A 247 -2.51 -16.10 -11.12
CA SER A 247 -3.50 -17.17 -10.97
C SER A 247 -4.11 -17.16 -9.55
N PRO A 248 -5.37 -17.61 -9.36
CA PRO A 248 -6.08 -17.42 -8.09
C PRO A 248 -5.34 -17.98 -6.88
N GLU A 249 -4.71 -19.16 -7.04
CA GLU A 249 -3.91 -19.83 -6.02
C GLU A 249 -2.58 -19.13 -5.70
N ASN A 250 -2.13 -18.21 -6.56
CA ASN A 250 -0.90 -17.42 -6.40
C ASN A 250 -1.15 -15.95 -5.98
N LEU A 251 -2.40 -15.48 -5.97
CA LEU A 251 -2.74 -14.09 -5.63
C LEU A 251 -2.33 -13.74 -4.19
N ALA A 252 -1.29 -12.92 -4.05
CA ALA A 252 -0.90 -12.35 -2.78
C ALA A 252 -1.87 -11.23 -2.37
N LEU A 253 -2.72 -11.48 -1.37
CA LEU A 253 -3.59 -10.44 -0.81
C LEU A 253 -2.78 -9.47 0.05
N LYS A 254 -3.12 -8.18 -0.01
CA LYS A 254 -2.51 -7.12 0.78
C LYS A 254 -2.79 -7.35 2.26
N THR A 255 -1.73 -7.38 3.06
CA THR A 255 -1.82 -7.44 4.51
C THR A 255 -1.24 -6.20 5.17
N LEU A 256 -1.81 -5.83 6.30
CA LEU A 256 -1.29 -4.84 7.25
C LEU A 256 -1.24 -5.53 8.63
N ASN A 257 -0.09 -5.50 9.29
CA ASN A 257 0.12 -6.25 10.56
C ASN A 257 -0.33 -7.73 10.50
N GLY A 258 -0.07 -8.41 9.36
CA GLY A 258 -0.49 -9.79 9.09
C GLY A 258 -1.96 -10.00 8.69
N GLU A 259 -2.83 -9.00 8.89
CA GLU A 259 -4.26 -9.08 8.60
C GLU A 259 -4.58 -8.63 7.16
N LYS A 260 -5.44 -9.37 6.46
CA LYS A 260 -5.85 -9.05 5.07
C LYS A 260 -6.73 -7.79 5.07
N ILE A 261 -6.36 -6.76 4.29
CA ILE A 261 -7.12 -5.50 4.23
C ILE A 261 -8.16 -5.48 3.11
N LYS A 262 -9.19 -4.63 3.23
CA LYS A 262 -10.19 -4.38 2.17
C LYS A 262 -9.69 -3.33 1.16
N VAL A 263 -10.39 -3.17 0.04
CA VAL A 263 -10.13 -2.08 -0.92
C VAL A 263 -10.35 -0.70 -0.27
N ALA A 264 -11.35 -0.54 0.60
CA ALA A 264 -11.56 0.70 1.35
C ALA A 264 -10.39 1.05 2.30
N ASP A 265 -9.73 0.04 2.87
CA ASP A 265 -8.56 0.24 3.72
C ASP A 265 -7.32 0.59 2.88
N LEU A 266 -7.19 -0.01 1.69
CA LEU A 266 -6.15 0.38 0.73
C LEU A 266 -6.30 1.83 0.28
N PHE A 267 -7.53 2.30 0.05
CA PHE A 267 -7.82 3.71 -0.23
C PHE A 267 -7.28 4.61 0.89
N ARG A 268 -7.62 4.30 2.15
CA ARG A 268 -7.12 5.02 3.34
C ARG A 268 -5.59 5.02 3.39
N LEU A 269 -4.94 3.86 3.22
CA LEU A 269 -3.47 3.76 3.18
C LEU A 269 -2.84 4.64 2.09
N ILE A 270 -3.39 4.64 0.87
CA ILE A 270 -2.87 5.47 -0.22
C ILE A 270 -2.94 6.96 0.16
N VAL A 271 -4.05 7.42 0.74
CA VAL A 271 -4.22 8.82 1.18
C VAL A 271 -3.29 9.15 2.34
N SER A 272 -3.35 8.40 3.45
CA SER A 272 -2.56 8.65 4.66
C SER A 272 -1.06 8.60 4.40
N TYR A 273 -0.57 7.64 3.60
CA TYR A 273 0.85 7.62 3.21
C TYR A 273 1.20 8.79 2.27
N SER A 274 0.37 9.11 1.27
CA SER A 274 0.68 10.22 0.35
C SER A 274 0.80 11.57 1.07
N GLN A 275 0.05 11.76 2.17
CA GLN A 275 0.21 12.92 3.07
C GLN A 275 1.58 12.92 3.77
N GLN A 276 2.10 11.76 4.20
CA GLN A 276 3.45 11.69 4.80
C GLN A 276 4.55 12.04 3.78
N PHE A 277 4.35 11.70 2.51
CA PHE A 277 5.29 11.99 1.43
C PHE A 277 5.04 13.35 0.75
N GLN A 278 4.16 14.21 1.29
CA GLN A 278 3.65 15.39 0.58
C GLN A 278 4.74 16.38 0.16
N ASP A 279 5.77 16.61 0.98
CA ASP A 279 6.90 17.51 0.65
C ASP A 279 7.94 16.88 -0.31
N GLY A 280 7.72 15.64 -0.73
CA GLY A 280 8.62 14.89 -1.63
C GLY A 280 9.88 14.35 -0.93
N THR A 281 10.01 14.53 0.38
CA THR A 281 11.07 13.95 1.21
C THR A 281 10.66 12.57 1.72
N MET A 282 11.56 11.92 2.49
CA MET A 282 11.24 10.69 3.21
C MET A 282 10.72 11.08 4.60
N PRO A 283 9.46 10.74 4.95
CA PRO A 283 8.90 11.04 6.26
C PRO A 283 9.61 10.28 7.36
N GLU A 284 9.44 10.76 8.59
CA GLU A 284 9.88 10.03 9.76
C GLU A 284 9.20 8.65 9.83
N LEU A 285 9.97 7.65 10.23
CA LEU A 285 9.55 6.26 10.29
C LEU A 285 8.34 6.07 11.23
N GLN A 286 8.30 6.88 12.29
CA GLN A 286 7.19 6.98 13.23
C GLN A 286 5.89 7.41 12.53
N SER A 287 5.94 8.38 11.61
CA SER A 287 4.77 8.88 10.90
C SER A 287 4.19 7.84 9.93
N ILE A 288 5.04 7.05 9.26
CA ILE A 288 4.58 5.92 8.43
C ILE A 288 3.96 4.82 9.30
N PHE A 289 4.54 4.55 10.48
CA PHE A 289 3.97 3.61 11.46
C PHE A 289 2.61 4.09 12.00
N GLU A 290 2.47 5.37 12.32
CA GLU A 290 1.23 5.98 12.80
C GLU A 290 0.13 5.91 11.73
N ALA A 291 0.43 6.27 10.48
CA ALA A 291 -0.50 6.13 9.36
C ALA A 291 -0.94 4.66 9.16
N SER A 292 -0.02 3.71 9.31
CA SER A 292 -0.34 2.27 9.27
C SER A 292 -1.26 1.86 10.42
N SER A 293 -0.96 2.32 11.63
CA SER A 293 -1.71 2.04 12.86
C SER A 293 -3.13 2.60 12.81
N GLU A 294 -3.28 3.83 12.32
CA GLU A 294 -4.58 4.49 12.16
C GLU A 294 -5.50 3.68 11.24
N VAL A 295 -5.02 3.30 10.05
CA VAL A 295 -5.85 2.53 9.10
C VAL A 295 -6.14 1.12 9.63
N HIS A 296 -5.15 0.44 10.23
CA HIS A 296 -5.35 -0.88 10.83
C HIS A 296 -6.44 -0.86 11.91
N ASN A 297 -6.31 0.04 12.89
CA ASN A 297 -7.26 0.10 14.00
C ASN A 297 -8.64 0.61 13.55
N THR A 298 -8.71 1.50 12.56
CA THR A 298 -9.97 1.92 11.92
C THR A 298 -10.70 0.75 11.27
N ALA A 299 -9.98 -0.11 10.54
CA ALA A 299 -10.57 -1.31 9.95
C ALA A 299 -11.14 -2.26 11.02
N VAL A 300 -10.45 -2.43 12.16
CA VAL A 300 -10.95 -3.22 13.30
C VAL A 300 -12.18 -2.58 13.96
N VAL A 301 -12.26 -1.25 14.06
CA VAL A 301 -13.48 -0.53 14.48
C VAL A 301 -14.63 -0.81 13.50
N ASP A 302 -14.42 -0.65 12.20
CA ASP A 302 -15.45 -0.88 11.18
C ASP A 302 -15.95 -2.34 11.17
N GLU A 303 -15.06 -3.34 11.30
CA GLU A 303 -15.44 -4.75 11.45
C GLU A 303 -16.28 -5.00 12.72
N SER A 304 -15.95 -4.33 13.83
CA SER A 304 -16.69 -4.42 15.10
C SER A 304 -18.09 -3.79 14.99
N VAL A 305 -18.22 -2.67 14.28
CA VAL A 305 -19.51 -2.02 14.00
C VAL A 305 -20.38 -2.88 13.08
N ALA A 306 -19.81 -3.42 12.00
CA ALA A 306 -20.54 -4.30 11.08
C ALA A 306 -21.04 -5.58 11.77
N LEU A 307 -20.30 -6.12 12.74
CA LEU A 307 -20.75 -7.22 13.59
C LEU A 307 -21.96 -6.82 14.44
N TYR A 308 -21.90 -5.67 15.12
CA TYR A 308 -23.02 -5.13 15.90
C TYR A 308 -24.27 -4.91 15.04
N GLU A 309 -24.12 -4.24 13.89
CA GLU A 309 -25.21 -3.95 12.96
C GLU A 309 -25.87 -5.23 12.45
N LYS A 310 -25.09 -6.23 12.06
CA LYS A 310 -25.59 -7.54 11.63
C LYS A 310 -26.41 -8.24 12.72
N CYS A 311 -25.94 -8.20 13.97
CA CYS A 311 -26.67 -8.78 15.10
C CYS A 311 -27.97 -8.00 15.39
N MET A 312 -27.94 -6.67 15.38
CA MET A 312 -29.14 -5.84 15.56
C MET A 312 -30.15 -5.99 14.41
N GLN A 313 -29.70 -6.17 13.17
CA GLN A 313 -30.56 -6.52 12.04
C GLN A 313 -31.21 -7.90 12.23
N PHE A 314 -30.49 -8.88 12.78
CA PHE A 314 -31.07 -10.19 13.12
C PHE A 314 -32.16 -10.07 14.20
N VAL A 315 -31.94 -9.28 15.25
CA VAL A 315 -32.96 -8.98 16.26
C VAL A 315 -34.18 -8.29 15.62
N LYS A 316 -33.94 -7.30 14.73
CA LYS A 316 -35.00 -6.61 13.98
C LYS A 316 -35.83 -7.55 13.10
N ASN A 317 -35.20 -8.52 12.44
CA ASN A 317 -35.90 -9.39 11.49
C ASN A 317 -36.69 -10.52 12.16
N ASN A 318 -36.30 -10.96 13.36
CA ASN A 318 -36.93 -12.10 14.03
C ASN A 318 -37.84 -11.70 15.21
N ASN A 319 -37.50 -10.66 15.97
CA ASN A 319 -38.11 -10.42 17.30
C ASN A 319 -38.78 -9.03 17.44
N TYR A 320 -38.66 -8.14 16.45
CA TYR A 320 -39.04 -6.71 16.56
C TYR A 320 -40.50 -6.42 16.93
N GLY A 321 -41.43 -7.31 16.57
CA GLY A 321 -42.85 -7.18 16.94
C GLY A 321 -43.20 -7.66 18.36
N SER A 322 -42.23 -8.21 19.11
CA SER A 322 -42.45 -8.87 20.40
C SER A 322 -41.54 -8.38 21.53
N LEU A 323 -40.58 -7.49 21.24
CA LEU A 323 -39.67 -6.93 22.25
C LEU A 323 -40.21 -5.60 22.77
N ASP A 324 -40.28 -5.46 24.09
CA ASP A 324 -40.46 -4.17 24.72
C ASP A 324 -39.13 -3.38 24.77
N LYS A 325 -39.19 -2.17 25.30
CA LYS A 325 -38.02 -1.27 25.38
C LYS A 325 -36.89 -1.84 26.25
N GLU A 326 -37.23 -2.60 27.29
CA GLU A 326 -36.25 -3.18 28.22
C GLU A 326 -35.52 -4.36 27.56
N SER A 327 -36.28 -5.29 26.97
CA SER A 327 -35.74 -6.44 26.20
C SER A 327 -34.90 -6.01 24.99
N LEU A 328 -35.27 -4.90 24.33
CA LEU A 328 -34.50 -4.35 23.21
C LEU A 328 -33.21 -3.65 23.67
N GLU A 329 -33.19 -3.05 24.87
CA GLU A 329 -31.98 -2.51 25.50
C GLU A 329 -31.05 -3.64 25.95
N GLU A 330 -31.58 -4.75 26.48
CA GLU A 330 -30.78 -5.95 26.80
C GLU A 330 -30.07 -6.53 25.57
N GLU A 331 -30.79 -6.71 24.45
CA GLU A 331 -30.18 -7.15 23.18
C GLU A 331 -29.19 -6.12 22.63
N HIS A 332 -29.44 -4.81 22.79
CA HIS A 332 -28.45 -3.77 22.46
C HIS A 332 -27.15 -3.96 23.28
N GLN A 333 -27.24 -4.02 24.61
CA GLN A 333 -26.05 -4.15 25.48
C GLN A 333 -25.28 -5.45 25.23
N LYS A 334 -25.99 -6.56 24.97
CA LYS A 334 -25.43 -7.85 24.59
C LYS A 334 -24.67 -7.79 23.26
N ASN A 335 -25.29 -7.25 22.20
CA ASN A 335 -24.66 -7.13 20.88
C ASN A 335 -23.48 -6.14 20.90
N LYS A 336 -23.59 -5.06 21.67
CA LYS A 336 -22.51 -4.10 21.95
C LYS A 336 -21.34 -4.76 22.68
N SER A 337 -21.62 -5.60 23.68
CA SER A 337 -20.60 -6.35 24.42
C SER A 337 -19.82 -7.31 23.52
N GLU A 338 -20.50 -8.06 22.65
CA GLU A 338 -19.84 -8.94 21.68
C GLU A 338 -19.01 -8.17 20.64
N ALA A 339 -19.47 -7.00 20.18
CA ALA A 339 -18.69 -6.12 19.31
C ALA A 339 -17.42 -5.57 20.00
N LEU A 340 -17.51 -5.14 21.26
CA LEU A 340 -16.35 -4.71 22.05
C LEU A 340 -15.37 -5.85 22.33
N LYS A 341 -15.89 -7.06 22.57
CA LYS A 341 -15.09 -8.27 22.75
C LYS A 341 -14.38 -8.67 21.44
N TYR A 342 -15.02 -8.50 20.28
CA TYR A 342 -14.37 -8.66 18.99
C TYR A 342 -13.20 -7.66 18.84
N PHE A 343 -13.44 -6.37 19.05
CA PHE A 343 -12.40 -5.32 19.01
C PHE A 343 -11.22 -5.63 19.95
N ARG A 344 -11.51 -5.97 21.21
CA ARG A 344 -10.50 -6.28 22.24
C ARG A 344 -9.69 -7.54 21.93
N ASN A 345 -10.24 -8.51 21.19
CA ASN A 345 -9.54 -9.76 20.84
C ASN A 345 -8.78 -9.69 19.49
N LYS A 346 -9.25 -8.93 18.50
CA LYS A 346 -8.62 -8.81 17.16
C LYS A 346 -7.25 -8.12 17.24
N LYS A 347 -6.18 -8.58 16.56
CA LYS A 347 -4.84 -7.96 16.64
C LYS A 347 -4.92 -6.46 16.31
N LYS A 348 -4.22 -5.62 17.07
CA LYS A 348 -4.17 -4.15 16.96
C LYS A 348 -2.74 -3.68 16.73
N MET A 349 -2.57 -2.41 16.38
CA MET A 349 -1.26 -1.80 16.11
C MET A 349 -1.07 -0.54 16.97
N GLY A 350 0.18 -0.22 17.31
CA GLY A 350 0.53 0.97 18.09
C GLY A 350 0.32 0.83 19.60
N ASN A 351 0.64 1.92 20.31
CA ASN A 351 0.69 1.91 21.77
C ASN A 351 -0.70 1.84 22.44
N LYS A 352 -0.70 1.51 23.73
CA LYS A 352 -1.91 1.37 24.55
C LYS A 352 -2.84 2.59 24.49
N THR A 353 -2.30 3.81 24.53
CA THR A 353 -3.08 5.06 24.50
C THR A 353 -3.80 5.25 23.15
N MET A 354 -3.16 4.91 22.03
CA MET A 354 -3.81 4.90 20.71
C MET A 354 -4.96 3.89 20.67
N ILE A 355 -4.73 2.67 21.17
CA ILE A 355 -5.74 1.62 21.22
C ILE A 355 -6.94 2.01 22.09
N GLU A 356 -6.71 2.62 23.25
CA GLU A 356 -7.76 3.15 24.14
C GLU A 356 -8.57 4.27 23.47
N ASN A 357 -7.96 5.13 22.66
CA ASN A 357 -8.67 6.13 21.86
C ASN A 357 -9.60 5.49 20.81
N PHE A 358 -9.14 4.45 20.10
CA PHE A 358 -10.00 3.71 19.15
C PHE A 358 -11.14 2.97 19.84
N GLU A 359 -10.91 2.39 21.02
CA GLU A 359 -11.97 1.78 21.82
C GLU A 359 -13.01 2.83 22.25
N ARG A 360 -12.57 4.02 22.67
CA ARG A 360 -13.47 5.15 22.97
C ARG A 360 -14.27 5.57 21.74
N ILE A 361 -13.66 5.68 20.56
CA ILE A 361 -14.37 6.01 19.30
C ILE A 361 -15.48 4.99 19.01
N LEU A 362 -15.17 3.69 19.13
CA LEU A 362 -16.14 2.60 18.96
C LEU A 362 -17.30 2.73 19.97
N ILE A 363 -17.00 2.92 21.26
CA ILE A 363 -18.02 3.04 22.31
C ILE A 363 -18.88 4.30 22.13
N GLU A 364 -18.27 5.48 22.02
CA GLU A 364 -18.96 6.76 22.17
C GLU A 364 -19.62 7.28 20.90
N TYR A 365 -19.03 6.99 19.72
CA TYR A 365 -19.47 7.57 18.46
C TYR A 365 -20.20 6.58 17.56
N LYS A 366 -19.78 5.31 17.56
CA LYS A 366 -20.40 4.27 16.71
C LYS A 366 -21.50 3.50 17.44
N LEU A 367 -21.21 2.96 18.63
CA LEU A 367 -22.16 2.10 19.38
C LEU A 367 -23.14 2.89 20.28
N LYS A 368 -22.82 4.13 20.69
CA LYS A 368 -23.69 4.96 21.54
C LYS A 368 -24.61 5.90 20.75
N LYS A 369 -24.28 6.25 19.49
CA LYS A 369 -25.23 6.95 18.59
C LYS A 369 -26.39 6.05 18.15
N THR A 370 -26.23 4.73 18.16
CA THR A 370 -27.32 3.73 18.04
C THR A 370 -28.10 3.58 19.34
N ASN A 371 -28.47 4.71 19.96
CA ASN A 371 -29.40 4.74 21.08
C ASN A 371 -30.77 4.24 20.60
N VAL A 372 -31.32 3.23 21.27
CA VAL A 372 -32.50 2.45 20.84
C VAL A 372 -33.73 3.35 20.58
N SER A 373 -33.84 4.49 21.27
CA SER A 373 -34.89 5.49 21.05
C SER A 373 -34.76 6.30 19.77
N ASN A 374 -33.54 6.57 19.29
CA ASN A 374 -33.29 7.43 18.13
C ASN A 374 -33.34 6.64 16.81
N TRP A 375 -33.22 5.32 16.85
CA TRP A 375 -33.48 4.44 15.71
C TRP A 375 -34.96 4.47 15.25
N LEU A 376 -35.87 4.95 16.13
CA LEU A 376 -37.31 4.98 15.90
C LEU A 376 -37.89 6.37 15.58
N ASN A 377 -37.11 7.46 15.73
CA ASN A 377 -37.58 8.83 15.43
C ASN A 377 -36.47 9.69 14.81
N SER A 378 -36.77 10.31 13.68
CA SER A 378 -35.94 11.33 13.01
C SER A 378 -36.06 12.72 13.64
N ALA A 379 -35.03 13.54 13.45
CA ALA A 379 -34.91 15.00 13.67
C ALA A 379 -34.38 15.52 15.05
N ASP A 380 -33.19 16.15 14.95
CA ASP A 380 -32.69 17.39 15.56
C ASP A 380 -32.59 17.64 17.09
N GLY A 381 -31.34 17.53 17.60
CA GLY A 381 -30.69 18.43 18.57
C GLY A 381 -31.14 18.42 20.04
N PRO A 382 -30.53 19.24 20.93
CA PRO A 382 -29.16 19.81 20.95
C PRO A 382 -28.36 19.35 22.24
N ILE A 383 -27.29 20.07 22.65
CA ILE A 383 -26.83 20.37 24.07
C ILE A 383 -25.28 20.29 24.35
N SER A 384 -24.64 21.47 24.40
CA SER A 384 -23.59 22.07 25.27
C SER A 384 -22.35 21.38 25.93
N GLY A 385 -21.20 22.09 25.85
CA GLY A 385 -20.20 22.34 26.94
C GLY A 385 -18.89 21.49 26.92
N PHE A 386 -17.71 21.85 27.47
CA PHE A 386 -17.03 23.02 28.12
C PHE A 386 -15.54 22.60 28.45
N PRO A 387 -14.54 23.43 28.89
CA PRO A 387 -14.30 24.90 28.94
C PRO A 387 -12.89 25.30 28.33
N TRP A 388 -12.19 26.34 28.81
CA TRP A 388 -10.80 26.74 28.42
C TRP A 388 -9.96 27.41 29.55
N ARG A 389 -8.61 27.32 29.47
CA ARG A 389 -7.62 28.21 30.13
C ARG A 389 -6.41 28.40 29.21
N GLY A 390 -5.81 29.59 29.20
CA GLY A 390 -4.63 29.92 28.39
C GLY A 390 -3.29 29.82 29.14
N GLY A 391 -2.24 29.45 28.41
CA GLY A 391 -0.84 29.40 28.85
C GLY A 391 0.09 29.29 27.62
N SER A 392 1.35 29.72 27.74
CA SER A 392 2.22 30.01 26.59
C SER A 392 3.44 29.06 26.47
N GLU A 393 3.25 27.76 26.70
CA GLU A 393 4.30 26.75 26.50
C GLU A 393 3.92 25.75 25.40
N ARG A 394 4.89 25.38 24.57
CA ARG A 394 4.72 24.53 23.37
C ARG A 394 4.70 23.06 23.75
N HIS A 395 3.72 22.30 23.27
CA HIS A 395 3.70 20.84 23.39
C HIS A 395 2.92 20.19 22.23
N THR A 396 3.56 20.04 21.07
CA THR A 396 3.07 19.22 19.95
C THR A 396 4.24 18.57 19.20
N ILE A 397 4.11 17.27 18.90
CA ILE A 397 4.97 16.46 18.02
C ILE A 397 4.02 15.54 17.25
N GLY A 398 4.14 15.46 15.92
CA GLY A 398 3.31 14.59 15.06
C GLY A 398 2.15 15.29 14.33
N ILE A 399 1.35 14.50 13.62
CA ILE A 399 0.17 14.96 12.87
C ILE A 399 -0.95 15.33 13.85
N LEU A 400 -1.54 16.52 13.67
CA LEU A 400 -2.68 16.95 14.48
C LEU A 400 -3.94 16.98 13.63
N MET A 401 -4.79 15.97 13.81
CA MET A 401 -6.16 16.00 13.29
C MET A 401 -6.98 16.97 14.13
N TRP A 402 -7.62 17.96 13.49
CA TRP A 402 -8.56 18.85 14.15
C TRP A 402 -9.74 18.02 14.66
N SER A 403 -10.10 18.18 15.94
CA SER A 403 -11.03 17.29 16.64
C SER A 403 -12.50 17.39 16.21
N GLU A 404 -12.79 18.19 15.18
CA GLU A 404 -14.13 18.47 14.67
C GLU A 404 -14.15 18.33 13.15
N ILE A 405 -15.12 17.56 12.66
CA ILE A 405 -15.37 17.32 11.24
C ILE A 405 -16.42 18.33 10.78
N PHE A 406 -16.08 19.19 9.83
CA PHE A 406 -16.98 20.20 9.30
C PHE A 406 -17.85 19.57 8.21
N LEU A 407 -19.11 19.26 8.54
CA LEU A 407 -20.08 18.77 7.56
C LEU A 407 -20.60 19.93 6.70
N SER A 408 -20.71 19.70 5.38
CA SER A 408 -21.20 20.69 4.42
C SER A 408 -22.00 20.01 3.31
N GLU A 409 -23.03 20.64 2.79
CA GLU A 409 -23.87 20.10 1.73
C GLU A 409 -23.46 20.69 0.38
N LEU A 410 -23.11 19.83 -0.59
CA LEU A 410 -22.86 20.24 -1.96
C LEU A 410 -24.17 20.72 -2.63
N PRO A 411 -24.11 21.57 -3.68
CA PRO A 411 -25.30 21.96 -4.45
C PRO A 411 -26.09 20.81 -5.10
N SER A 412 -25.55 19.59 -5.08
CA SER A 412 -26.18 18.34 -5.48
C SER A 412 -27.08 17.70 -4.40
N GLY A 413 -27.06 18.20 -3.15
CA GLY A 413 -27.71 17.57 -2.00
C GLY A 413 -26.90 16.44 -1.36
N GLU A 414 -25.57 16.43 -1.58
CA GLU A 414 -24.65 15.42 -1.05
C GLU A 414 -23.87 16.00 0.14
N GLU A 415 -23.99 15.38 1.31
CA GLU A 415 -23.26 15.76 2.52
C GLU A 415 -21.80 15.30 2.45
N ILE A 416 -20.86 16.25 2.50
CA ILE A 416 -19.42 16.00 2.56
C ILE A 416 -18.85 16.33 3.94
N ALA A 417 -17.83 15.57 4.33
CA ALA A 417 -17.07 15.77 5.57
C ALA A 417 -15.72 16.43 5.27
N ILE A 418 -15.56 17.68 5.69
CA ILE A 418 -14.30 18.43 5.58
C ILE A 418 -13.53 18.22 6.89
N ILE A 419 -12.32 17.67 6.79
CA ILE A 419 -11.41 17.42 7.91
C ILE A 419 -10.20 18.34 7.76
N LEU A 420 -9.83 19.05 8.83
CA LEU A 420 -8.59 19.82 8.87
C LEU A 420 -7.49 18.99 9.54
N LEU A 421 -6.34 18.90 8.86
CA LEU A 421 -5.14 18.21 9.32
C LEU A 421 -4.00 19.24 9.35
N ASP A 422 -3.23 19.24 10.43
CA ASP A 422 -1.97 20.00 10.53
C ASP A 422 -0.78 19.03 10.52
N THR A 423 0.23 19.35 9.70
CA THR A 423 1.41 18.52 9.45
C THR A 423 2.64 19.42 9.37
N GLN A 424 3.69 19.09 10.11
CA GLN A 424 4.93 19.85 10.16
C GLN A 424 5.65 19.83 8.80
N GLY A 425 5.83 21.00 8.18
CA GLY A 425 6.57 21.13 6.91
C GLY A 425 8.08 21.18 7.10
N SER A 426 8.81 20.44 6.27
CA SER A 426 10.26 20.54 6.10
C SER A 426 10.59 21.08 4.70
N PHE A 427 11.65 21.88 4.57
CA PHE A 427 12.09 22.44 3.29
C PHE A 427 13.56 22.06 3.05
N ASP A 428 13.89 21.43 1.92
CA ASP A 428 15.13 21.72 1.22
C ASP A 428 15.18 21.27 -0.26
N ASN A 429 15.98 21.96 -1.07
CA ASN A 429 15.96 21.85 -2.53
C ASN A 429 16.88 20.76 -3.12
N ALA A 430 16.46 19.50 -3.09
CA ALA A 430 17.09 18.38 -3.80
C ALA A 430 16.07 17.54 -4.60
N THR A 431 15.51 18.11 -5.67
CA THR A 431 14.12 17.90 -6.11
C THR A 431 13.83 16.84 -7.19
N SER A 432 14.62 15.75 -7.30
CA SER A 432 14.23 14.66 -8.23
C SER A 432 14.59 13.23 -7.83
N LEU A 433 15.73 13.00 -7.17
CA LEU A 433 16.12 11.65 -6.73
C LEU A 433 15.33 11.20 -5.50
N THR A 434 15.23 12.07 -4.49
CA THR A 434 14.37 11.91 -3.30
C THR A 434 12.92 11.62 -3.65
N HIS A 435 12.40 12.27 -4.69
CA HIS A 435 11.02 12.18 -5.12
C HIS A 435 10.72 10.85 -5.83
N CYS A 436 11.69 10.36 -6.63
CA CYS A 436 11.65 8.99 -7.13
C CYS A 436 11.69 7.97 -5.99
N ALA A 437 12.43 8.27 -4.91
CA ALA A 437 12.51 7.41 -3.75
C ALA A 437 11.19 7.37 -2.96
N ALA A 438 10.55 8.52 -2.74
CA ALA A 438 9.24 8.63 -2.10
C ALA A 438 8.14 7.92 -2.92
N VAL A 439 8.12 8.05 -4.25
CA VAL A 439 7.18 7.32 -5.12
C VAL A 439 7.38 5.80 -5.03
N PHE A 440 8.61 5.31 -4.99
CA PHE A 440 8.91 3.89 -4.79
C PHE A 440 8.57 3.41 -3.38
N ALA A 441 8.77 4.25 -2.36
CA ALA A 441 8.40 3.94 -0.98
C ALA A 441 6.90 3.73 -0.87
N LEU A 442 6.15 4.72 -1.32
CA LEU A 442 4.70 4.71 -1.41
C LEU A 442 4.20 3.51 -2.21
N SER A 443 4.81 3.19 -3.36
CA SER A 443 4.42 2.02 -4.15
C SER A 443 4.70 0.70 -3.44
N THR A 444 5.82 0.58 -2.73
CA THR A 444 6.20 -0.64 -2.00
C THR A 444 5.29 -0.83 -0.77
N LEU A 445 4.99 0.25 -0.05
CA LEU A 445 4.09 0.29 1.09
C LEU A 445 2.66 -0.16 0.73
N ILE A 446 2.12 0.25 -0.43
CA ILE A 446 0.75 -0.12 -0.85
C ILE A 446 0.68 -1.48 -1.56
N SER A 447 1.79 -2.02 -2.06
CA SER A 447 1.80 -3.25 -2.85
C SER A 447 1.70 -4.54 -2.04
N SER A 448 1.08 -5.55 -2.63
CA SER A 448 1.17 -6.96 -2.22
C SER A 448 2.34 -7.67 -2.91
N VAL A 449 2.57 -7.31 -4.18
CA VAL A 449 3.71 -7.75 -5.00
C VAL A 449 4.36 -6.52 -5.63
N GLN A 450 5.57 -6.20 -5.19
CA GLN A 450 6.42 -5.21 -5.85
C GLN A 450 7.34 -5.95 -6.85
N ILE A 451 7.20 -5.64 -8.12
CA ILE A 451 8.06 -6.16 -9.19
C ILE A 451 9.12 -5.10 -9.47
N TYR A 452 10.40 -5.49 -9.39
CA TYR A 452 11.54 -4.65 -9.71
C TYR A 452 12.10 -5.11 -11.07
N ASN A 453 11.74 -4.39 -12.12
CA ASN A 453 12.10 -4.67 -13.52
C ASN A 453 13.49 -4.07 -13.81
N LEU A 454 14.50 -4.94 -13.85
CA LEU A 454 15.90 -4.65 -14.19
C LEU A 454 16.22 -5.16 -15.61
N LYS A 455 17.33 -4.73 -16.20
CA LYS A 455 17.78 -5.14 -17.54
C LYS A 455 19.21 -5.64 -17.49
N GLU A 456 19.46 -6.73 -18.23
CA GLU A 456 20.68 -7.52 -18.27
C GLU A 456 20.95 -8.26 -16.95
N ASP A 457 21.40 -7.55 -15.91
CA ASP A 457 21.93 -8.12 -14.68
C ASP A 457 21.50 -7.31 -13.44
N ILE A 458 21.67 -7.89 -12.24
CA ILE A 458 21.60 -7.16 -10.97
C ILE A 458 22.97 -6.50 -10.77
N LYS A 459 23.07 -5.20 -11.04
CA LYS A 459 24.34 -4.48 -10.94
C LYS A 459 24.68 -4.21 -9.48
N GLN A 460 25.97 -4.07 -9.19
CA GLN A 460 26.40 -3.62 -7.86
C GLN A 460 25.81 -2.27 -7.44
N TYR A 461 25.32 -1.40 -8.35
CA TYR A 461 24.61 -0.17 -7.97
C TYR A 461 23.08 -0.35 -7.85
N ASP A 462 22.47 -1.34 -8.53
CA ASP A 462 21.07 -1.74 -8.26
C ASP A 462 20.95 -2.33 -6.84
N LEU A 463 22.09 -2.82 -6.33
CA LEU A 463 22.34 -3.23 -4.97
C LEU A 463 22.80 -2.04 -4.09
N ALA A 464 24.04 -1.56 -4.21
CA ALA A 464 24.76 -0.71 -3.24
C ALA A 464 24.21 0.70 -2.97
N HIS A 465 23.04 1.08 -3.50
CA HIS A 465 22.31 2.25 -3.02
C HIS A 465 21.47 1.94 -1.76
N LEU A 466 22.10 1.25 -0.80
CA LEU A 466 21.48 0.70 0.41
C LEU A 466 22.29 0.93 1.68
N GLU A 467 22.95 2.10 1.78
CA GLU A 467 23.36 2.67 3.06
C GLU A 467 22.94 4.14 3.17
N GLU A 468 22.72 4.58 4.41
CA GLU A 468 22.51 5.96 4.81
C GLU A 468 23.45 6.92 4.07
N SER A 469 22.89 7.84 3.28
CA SER A 469 23.57 9.10 3.08
C SER A 469 23.67 9.76 4.46
N LYS A 470 24.86 9.71 5.07
CA LYS A 470 25.14 10.32 6.37
C LYS A 470 24.43 11.65 6.48
N TRP A 471 23.48 11.74 7.41
CA TRP A 471 22.93 13.02 7.84
C TRP A 471 24.11 13.95 8.11
N PRO A 472 24.16 15.18 7.55
CA PRO A 472 25.24 16.10 7.84
C PRO A 472 25.25 16.30 9.35
N HIS A 473 26.34 15.87 10.01
CA HIS A 473 26.41 15.77 11.47
C HIS A 473 25.96 17.07 12.16
N GLN A 474 24.72 17.10 12.64
CA GLN A 474 24.30 18.00 13.71
C GLN A 474 24.42 17.22 15.02
N ASP A 475 25.68 17.18 15.44
CA ASP A 475 26.19 17.07 16.80
C ASP A 475 25.92 15.82 17.65
N LEU A 476 27.05 15.32 18.16
CA LEU A 476 27.19 14.27 19.18
C LEU A 476 26.48 14.55 20.53
N HIS A 477 25.83 15.71 20.70
CA HIS A 477 25.40 16.18 22.01
C HIS A 477 24.18 15.47 22.60
N PHE A 478 23.29 14.85 21.82
CA PHE A 478 22.07 14.26 22.39
C PHE A 478 22.35 13.08 23.35
N LYS A 479 23.30 12.20 23.02
CA LYS A 479 23.69 11.06 23.89
C LYS A 479 24.49 11.48 25.13
N GLU A 480 25.17 12.62 25.11
CA GLU A 480 25.80 13.18 26.32
C GLU A 480 24.80 13.96 27.18
N ILE A 481 23.88 14.72 26.58
CA ILE A 481 22.80 15.43 27.29
C ILE A 481 21.92 14.43 28.06
N CYS A 482 21.55 13.29 27.45
CA CYS A 482 20.81 12.25 28.17
C CYS A 482 21.62 11.65 29.34
N LYS A 483 22.94 11.49 29.23
CA LYS A 483 23.78 11.03 30.35
C LYS A 483 23.93 12.06 31.47
N ILE A 484 24.01 13.35 31.13
CA ILE A 484 24.10 14.44 32.11
C ILE A 484 22.77 14.60 32.86
N LEU A 485 21.63 14.49 32.17
CA LEU A 485 20.30 14.59 32.79
C LEU A 485 19.92 13.37 33.67
N THR A 486 20.43 12.17 33.38
CA THR A 486 20.21 11.01 34.27
C THR A 486 21.06 11.06 35.55
N LEU A 487 22.17 11.81 35.57
CA LEU A 487 23.03 11.97 36.75
C LEU A 487 22.57 13.08 37.71
N TYR A 488 21.76 14.04 37.24
CA TYR A 488 21.29 15.17 38.06
C TYR A 488 20.00 14.93 38.85
N LEU A 489 19.40 13.74 38.75
CA LEU A 489 18.13 13.37 39.42
C LEU A 489 18.28 12.29 40.51
N ILE A 490 19.52 11.98 40.94
CA ILE A 490 19.78 10.96 41.97
C ILE A 490 20.53 11.53 43.20
N VAL A 491 21.21 12.68 43.13
CA VAL A 491 21.85 13.33 44.30
C VAL A 491 21.84 14.87 44.24
N THR A 492 20.70 15.51 44.54
CA THR A 492 20.46 16.55 45.58
C THR A 492 19.06 17.15 45.45
#